data_AF-A0A0K0DS10-F1
#
_entry.id   AF-A0A0K0DS10-F1
#
_cell.length_a   1.000
_cell.length_b   1.000
_cell.length_c   1.000
_cell.angle_alpha   90.00
_cell.angle_beta   90.00
_cell.angle_gamma   90.00
#
_symmetry.space_group_name_H-M   'P 1'
#
loop_
_entity.id
_entity.type
_entity.pdbx_description
1 polymer ?
#
loop_
_entity_poly.entity_id
_entity_poly.type
_entity_poly.pdbx_seq_one_letter_code
_entity_poly.pdbx_strand_id
1 'polypeptide(L)'
;MKEVSSSFNENNSINCIKKIDNNRIYTDGITKYTEIIRLTPLIVFIAGIVPPLVGSITSISLALLFHNADISNYNWQCGRALLPSLSRIINLPVERVFWQILILMHVPLRFLEISVQTERYARFENIINGKSKLHYLLVKTYTISGLLELVFITFLSVIGERENAQLHVICFYLFGTSGIIFMITNTILHRRTLYYCKPHGISSYYSKIIFLTIYCTIAPIMIMSFYFYFKKCTKYAYEIFAICEYFEVIVNILFHSTAYWDIKEKIVLCTRYVEKYINEPQKIFPFDEKNCHKVNESICRINIS
;
A
#
# COMPACT_ATOMS: atom_id res chain seq x y z
N MET A 1 -27.06 -42.64 -19.82
CA MET A 1 -26.07 -42.25 -18.79
C MET A 1 -25.00 -43.32 -18.75
N LYS A 2 -23.87 -43.12 -19.45
CA LYS A 2 -22.69 -43.98 -19.26
C LYS A 2 -21.80 -43.25 -18.28
N GLU A 3 -21.70 -43.77 -17.07
CA GLU A 3 -20.67 -43.43 -16.12
C GLU A 3 -19.33 -43.81 -16.77
N VAL A 4 -18.59 -42.81 -17.25
CA VAL A 4 -17.17 -42.98 -17.53
C VAL A 4 -16.48 -42.85 -16.18
N SER A 5 -16.62 -43.90 -15.38
CA SER A 5 -15.79 -44.19 -14.22
C SER A 5 -14.54 -44.91 -14.69
N SER A 6 -13.43 -44.55 -14.06
CA SER A 6 -12.10 -45.19 -14.06
C SER A 6 -11.13 -44.82 -15.19
N SER A 7 -9.98 -44.28 -14.74
CA SER A 7 -8.72 -44.11 -15.46
C SER A 7 -8.45 -42.82 -16.26
N PHE A 8 -8.88 -41.64 -15.77
CA PHE A 8 -8.06 -40.44 -16.01
C PHE A 8 -6.94 -40.40 -14.97
N ASN A 9 -5.77 -40.88 -15.38
CA ASN A 9 -4.48 -40.82 -14.69
C ASN A 9 -4.35 -39.64 -13.71
N GLU A 10 -4.40 -39.94 -12.42
CA GLU A 10 -4.32 -39.00 -11.29
C GLU A 10 -2.99 -38.24 -11.16
N ASN A 11 -1.98 -38.49 -12.00
CA ASN A 11 -0.62 -38.02 -11.71
C ASN A 11 -0.01 -37.02 -12.69
N ASN A 12 -0.74 -36.46 -13.66
CA ASN A 12 -0.15 -35.46 -14.57
C ASN A 12 -1.06 -34.31 -15.01
N SER A 13 -2.24 -34.10 -14.40
CA SER A 13 -3.00 -32.87 -14.61
C SER A 13 -2.33 -31.72 -13.87
N ILE A 14 -1.22 -31.22 -14.42
CA ILE A 14 -0.80 -29.84 -14.23
C ILE A 14 -2.05 -28.99 -14.38
N ASN A 15 -2.42 -28.23 -13.36
CA ASN A 15 -3.58 -27.32 -13.36
C ASN A 15 -3.47 -26.36 -14.56
N CYS A 16 -3.99 -26.78 -15.70
CA CYS A 16 -3.98 -26.06 -16.96
C CYS A 16 -5.35 -25.44 -17.14
N ILE A 17 -5.41 -24.12 -17.19
CA ILE A 17 -6.62 -23.38 -17.52
C ILE A 17 -6.54 -23.00 -19.01
N LYS A 18 -7.53 -23.41 -19.81
CA LYS A 18 -7.66 -22.98 -21.21
C LYS A 18 -8.48 -21.72 -21.29
N LYS A 19 -8.06 -20.79 -22.15
CA LYS A 19 -8.88 -19.64 -22.55
C LYS A 19 -9.89 -20.12 -23.62
N ILE A 20 -11.19 -19.95 -23.38
CA ILE A 20 -12.25 -20.48 -24.28
C ILE A 20 -12.43 -19.57 -25.50
N ASP A 21 -12.33 -18.25 -25.31
CA ASP A 21 -12.56 -17.23 -26.33
C ASP A 21 -11.58 -16.07 -26.19
N ASN A 22 -11.50 -15.15 -27.17
CA ASN A 22 -10.75 -13.89 -27.01
C ASN A 22 -11.21 -13.06 -25.80
N ASN A 23 -12.41 -13.35 -25.28
CA ASN A 23 -12.99 -12.77 -24.07
C ASN A 23 -12.37 -13.30 -22.77
N ARG A 24 -12.75 -12.65 -21.67
CA ARG A 24 -12.33 -12.89 -20.27
C ARG A 24 -12.79 -14.25 -19.70
N ILE A 25 -12.90 -15.29 -20.51
CA ILE A 25 -13.52 -16.57 -20.13
C ILE A 25 -12.50 -17.70 -20.23
N TYR A 26 -12.36 -18.46 -19.16
CA TYR A 26 -11.45 -19.58 -19.04
C TYR A 26 -12.14 -20.83 -18.52
N THR A 27 -11.59 -22.01 -18.77
CA THR A 27 -12.10 -23.29 -18.25
C THR A 27 -10.98 -24.26 -17.91
N ASP A 28 -11.20 -25.09 -16.88
CA ASP A 28 -10.40 -26.27 -16.54
C ASP A 28 -11.05 -27.58 -17.05
N GLY A 29 -12.16 -27.48 -17.81
CA GLY A 29 -12.95 -28.61 -18.30
C GLY A 29 -14.12 -29.02 -17.41
N ILE A 30 -14.16 -28.56 -16.15
CA ILE A 30 -15.24 -28.85 -15.18
C ILE A 30 -15.99 -27.57 -14.80
N THR A 31 -15.27 -26.45 -14.72
CA THR A 31 -15.78 -25.14 -14.35
C THR A 31 -15.38 -24.09 -15.37
N LYS A 32 -16.22 -23.06 -15.45
CA LYS A 32 -16.03 -21.88 -16.29
C LYS A 32 -15.74 -20.71 -15.38
N TYR A 33 -14.65 -20.01 -15.66
CA TYR A 33 -14.20 -18.83 -14.95
C TYR A 33 -14.39 -17.61 -15.85
N THR A 34 -15.21 -16.65 -15.45
CA THR A 34 -15.29 -15.36 -16.16
C THR A 34 -14.59 -14.27 -15.34
N GLU A 35 -13.58 -13.60 -15.90
CA GLU A 35 -12.91 -12.49 -15.22
C GLU A 35 -13.78 -11.24 -15.30
N ILE A 36 -14.28 -10.77 -14.14
CA ILE A 36 -15.19 -9.63 -14.07
C ILE A 36 -14.38 -8.33 -14.12
N ILE A 37 -13.38 -8.18 -13.24
CA ILE A 37 -12.49 -7.02 -13.19
C ILE A 37 -11.04 -7.51 -13.27
N ARG A 38 -10.25 -6.87 -14.13
CA ARG A 38 -8.80 -7.02 -14.19
C ARG A 38 -8.16 -5.69 -13.82
N LEU A 39 -7.61 -5.60 -12.61
CA LEU A 39 -6.90 -4.39 -12.18
C LEU A 39 -5.41 -4.55 -12.51
N THR A 40 -4.92 -3.67 -13.39
CA THR A 40 -3.48 -3.59 -13.65
C THR A 40 -2.78 -3.01 -12.42
N PRO A 41 -1.61 -3.54 -12.01
CA PRO A 41 -0.82 -2.98 -10.89
C PRO A 41 -0.56 -1.48 -11.02
N LEU A 42 -0.39 -0.98 -12.24
CA LEU A 42 -0.21 0.43 -12.53
C LEU A 42 -1.43 1.28 -12.11
N ILE A 43 -2.65 0.78 -12.30
CA ILE A 43 -3.87 1.51 -11.90
C ILE A 43 -3.96 1.57 -10.37
N VAL A 44 -3.69 0.46 -9.68
CA VAL A 44 -3.61 0.41 -8.21
C VAL A 44 -2.60 1.43 -7.70
N PHE A 45 -1.43 1.47 -8.34
CA PHE A 45 -0.34 2.36 -7.97
C PHE A 45 -0.68 3.83 -8.16
N ILE A 46 -1.17 4.20 -9.35
CA ILE A 46 -1.58 5.58 -9.65
C ILE A 46 -2.66 6.01 -8.66
N ALA A 47 -3.67 5.16 -8.46
CA ALA A 47 -4.75 5.45 -7.52
C ALA A 47 -4.27 5.46 -6.05
N GLY A 48 -3.14 4.81 -5.73
CA GLY A 48 -2.52 4.86 -4.42
C GLY A 48 -1.70 6.14 -4.15
N ILE A 49 -0.93 6.62 -5.12
CA ILE A 49 0.02 7.74 -4.85
C ILE A 49 -0.52 9.09 -5.26
N VAL A 50 -1.31 9.14 -6.33
CA VAL A 50 -1.83 10.40 -6.85
C VAL A 50 -2.72 11.10 -5.82
N PRO A 51 -3.61 10.44 -5.07
CA PRO A 51 -4.46 11.18 -4.12
C PRO A 51 -3.68 11.85 -2.98
N PRO A 52 -2.76 11.20 -2.24
CA PRO A 52 -1.97 11.89 -1.22
C PRO A 52 -1.07 13.00 -1.79
N LEU A 53 -0.49 12.80 -2.97
CA LEU A 53 0.37 13.78 -3.62
C LEU A 53 -0.42 15.01 -4.09
N VAL A 54 -1.53 14.78 -4.81
CA VAL A 54 -2.42 15.86 -5.23
C VAL A 54 -3.01 16.56 -4.01
N GLY A 55 -3.44 15.82 -2.98
CA GLY A 55 -4.03 16.37 -1.78
C GLY A 55 -3.08 17.27 -1.00
N SER A 56 -1.81 16.88 -0.85
CA SER A 56 -0.79 17.74 -0.24
C SER A 56 -0.55 18.99 -1.07
N ILE A 57 -0.31 18.85 -2.38
CA ILE A 57 -0.04 19.98 -3.27
C ILE A 57 -1.22 20.95 -3.33
N THR A 58 -2.45 20.46 -3.47
CA THR A 58 -3.65 21.31 -3.54
C THR A 58 -3.89 22.02 -2.23
N SER A 59 -3.74 21.34 -1.08
CA SER A 59 -3.94 21.95 0.23
C SER A 59 -2.91 23.05 0.50
N ILE A 60 -1.63 22.78 0.21
CA ILE A 60 -0.56 23.78 0.35
C ILE A 60 -0.81 24.97 -0.60
N SER A 61 -1.18 24.71 -1.86
CA SER A 61 -1.41 25.76 -2.85
C SER A 61 -2.60 26.66 -2.47
N LEU A 62 -3.72 26.07 -2.04
CA LEU A 62 -4.90 26.81 -1.60
C LEU A 62 -4.59 27.66 -0.37
N ALA A 63 -3.84 27.12 0.59
CA ALA A 63 -3.44 27.85 1.78
C ALA A 63 -2.55 29.06 1.43
N LEU A 64 -1.60 28.89 0.52
CA LEU A 64 -0.71 29.97 0.07
C LEU A 64 -1.41 31.04 -0.77
N LEU A 65 -2.44 30.67 -1.55
CA LEU A 65 -3.14 31.58 -2.45
C LEU A 65 -4.26 32.36 -1.74
N PHE A 66 -5.05 31.71 -0.90
CA PHE A 66 -6.26 32.31 -0.32
C PHE A 66 -6.11 32.66 1.17
N HIS A 67 -5.34 31.89 1.92
CA HIS A 67 -5.24 32.03 3.38
C HIS A 67 -3.83 32.38 3.86
N ASN A 68 -3.01 33.01 3.00
CA ASN A 68 -1.60 33.28 3.27
C ASN A 68 -1.38 34.02 4.60
N ALA A 69 -2.22 35.01 4.90
CA ALA A 69 -2.14 35.79 6.14
C ALA A 69 -2.50 35.00 7.41
N ASP A 70 -3.32 33.94 7.27
CA ASP A 70 -3.72 33.09 8.39
C ASP A 70 -2.70 31.98 8.68
N ILE A 71 -1.92 31.60 7.66
CA ILE A 71 -0.89 30.54 7.76
C ILE A 71 0.52 31.07 7.98
N SER A 72 0.84 32.23 7.41
CA SER A 72 2.12 32.88 7.58
C SER A 72 2.01 33.89 8.71
N ASN A 73 2.94 33.85 9.66
CA ASN A 73 3.07 34.86 10.70
C ASN A 73 1.90 34.92 11.71
N TYR A 74 1.31 33.78 12.06
CA TYR A 74 0.37 33.71 13.18
C TYR A 74 1.10 33.55 14.52
N ASN A 75 0.48 34.03 15.60
CA ASN A 75 0.98 33.81 16.95
C ASN A 75 0.57 32.40 17.41
N TRP A 76 1.56 31.59 17.79
CA TRP A 76 1.37 30.34 18.50
C TRP A 76 1.98 30.43 19.90
N GLN A 77 1.79 29.40 20.73
CA GLN A 77 2.18 29.32 22.15
C GLN A 77 3.49 30.04 22.54
N CYS A 78 4.55 29.90 21.75
CA CYS A 78 5.88 30.46 22.04
C CYS A 78 6.28 31.67 21.18
N GLY A 79 5.38 32.20 20.34
CA GLY A 79 5.63 33.33 19.46
C GLY A 79 5.15 33.13 18.03
N ARG A 80 5.64 33.99 17.13
CA ARG A 80 5.27 33.99 15.71
C ARG A 80 5.88 32.79 14.99
N ALA A 81 5.03 32.01 14.32
CA ALA A 81 5.44 30.96 13.40
C ALA A 81 5.49 31.52 11.96
N LEU A 82 6.64 31.43 11.31
CA LEU A 82 6.81 31.98 9.95
C LEU A 82 6.39 30.99 8.87
N LEU A 83 6.67 29.71 9.08
CA LEU A 83 6.34 28.62 8.16
C LEU A 83 5.23 27.77 8.77
N PRO A 84 4.07 27.62 8.13
CA PRO A 84 3.05 26.70 8.60
C PRO A 84 3.53 25.26 8.43
N SER A 85 3.13 24.38 9.34
CA SER A 85 3.33 22.93 9.19
C SER A 85 2.18 22.33 8.36
N LEU A 86 2.35 21.14 7.77
CA LEU A 86 1.29 20.50 6.98
C LEU A 86 0.05 20.24 7.83
N SER A 87 0.25 19.77 9.05
CA SER A 87 -0.79 19.62 10.07
C SER A 87 -1.61 20.89 10.28
N ARG A 88 -0.98 22.08 10.25
CA ARG A 88 -1.71 23.35 10.36
C ARG A 88 -2.53 23.64 9.08
N ILE A 89 -1.95 23.39 7.91
CA ILE A 89 -2.60 23.64 6.61
C ILE A 89 -3.87 22.78 6.47
N ILE A 90 -3.80 21.48 6.77
CA ILE A 90 -4.94 20.57 6.64
C ILE A 90 -6.03 20.81 7.69
N ASN A 91 -5.79 21.72 8.63
CA ASN A 91 -6.77 22.13 9.64
C ASN A 91 -7.56 23.38 9.25
N LEU A 92 -7.22 24.04 8.15
CA LEU A 92 -8.03 25.11 7.58
C LEU A 92 -9.33 24.58 6.95
N PRO A 93 -10.42 25.35 6.91
CA PRO A 93 -11.74 24.83 6.58
C PRO A 93 -11.85 24.29 5.15
N VAL A 94 -11.22 24.95 4.17
CA VAL A 94 -11.34 24.60 2.75
C VAL A 94 -10.33 23.52 2.37
N GLU A 95 -9.08 23.70 2.80
CA GLU A 95 -7.93 22.83 2.54
C GLU A 95 -8.17 21.43 3.10
N ARG A 96 -8.75 21.36 4.31
CA ARG A 96 -9.14 20.09 4.95
C ARG A 96 -10.03 19.25 4.07
N VAL A 97 -11.00 19.85 3.37
CA VAL A 97 -11.98 19.11 2.55
C VAL A 97 -11.27 18.39 1.41
N PHE A 98 -10.38 19.08 0.70
CA PHE A 98 -9.58 18.48 -0.37
C PHE A 98 -8.66 17.39 0.15
N TRP A 99 -7.97 17.65 1.27
CA TRP A 99 -7.12 16.67 1.93
C TRP A 99 -7.89 15.40 2.32
N GLN A 100 -9.00 15.54 3.04
CA GLN A 100 -9.79 14.41 3.54
C GLN A 100 -10.38 13.57 2.41
N ILE A 101 -10.96 14.19 1.37
CA ILE A 101 -11.53 13.44 0.24
C ILE A 101 -10.45 12.58 -0.42
N LEU A 102 -9.27 13.15 -0.65
CA LEU A 102 -8.19 12.47 -1.36
C LEU A 102 -7.51 11.39 -0.49
N ILE A 103 -7.28 11.66 0.79
CA ILE A 103 -6.73 10.65 1.71
C ILE A 103 -7.71 9.50 1.92
N LEU A 104 -9.01 9.78 2.13
CA LEU A 104 -10.01 8.74 2.34
C LEU A 104 -10.24 7.89 1.08
N MET A 105 -10.18 8.50 -0.11
CA MET A 105 -10.21 7.75 -1.38
C MET A 105 -9.04 6.77 -1.51
N HIS A 106 -7.89 7.14 -0.96
CA HIS A 106 -6.67 6.34 -0.97
C HIS A 106 -6.70 5.16 0.02
N VAL A 107 -7.47 5.25 1.12
CA VAL A 107 -7.46 4.24 2.19
C VAL A 107 -7.78 2.81 1.71
N PRO A 108 -8.85 2.54 0.94
CA PRO A 108 -9.15 1.19 0.47
C PRO A 108 -8.05 0.60 -0.43
N LEU A 109 -7.40 1.45 -1.23
CA LEU A 109 -6.35 1.03 -2.14
C LEU A 109 -5.10 0.60 -1.37
N ARG A 110 -4.79 1.29 -0.27
CA ARG A 110 -3.71 0.87 0.63
C ARG A 110 -4.01 -0.40 1.37
N PHE A 111 -5.24 -0.58 1.81
CA PHE A 111 -5.65 -1.83 2.41
C PHE A 111 -5.44 -3.01 1.45
N LEU A 112 -5.78 -2.83 0.17
CA LEU A 112 -5.50 -3.83 -0.88
C LEU A 112 -3.99 -4.04 -1.07
N GLU A 113 -3.20 -2.98 -1.14
CA GLU A 113 -1.72 -3.07 -1.26
C GLU A 113 -1.11 -3.90 -0.12
N ILE A 114 -1.47 -3.59 1.13
CA ILE A 114 -1.00 -4.31 2.31
C ILE A 114 -1.39 -5.79 2.22
N SER A 115 -2.66 -6.07 1.88
CA SER A 115 -3.18 -7.44 1.79
C SER A 115 -2.42 -8.26 0.74
N VAL A 116 -2.22 -7.69 -0.45
CA VAL A 116 -1.51 -8.35 -1.56
C VAL A 116 -0.05 -8.60 -1.19
N GLN A 117 0.60 -7.64 -0.55
CA GLN A 117 2.00 -7.76 -0.15
C GLN A 117 2.18 -8.75 1.02
N THR A 118 1.26 -8.81 1.97
CA THR A 118 1.24 -9.79 3.05
C THR A 118 1.14 -11.21 2.51
N GLU A 119 0.20 -11.47 1.60
CA GLU A 119 0.06 -12.77 0.94
C GLU A 119 1.32 -13.17 0.17
N ARG A 120 1.93 -12.19 -0.52
CA ARG A 120 3.22 -12.40 -1.19
C ARG A 120 4.30 -12.83 -0.21
N TYR A 121 4.48 -12.12 0.89
CA TYR A 121 5.51 -12.45 1.88
C TYR A 121 5.26 -13.77 2.61
N ALA A 122 4.01 -14.12 2.87
CA ALA A 122 3.63 -15.40 3.47
C ALA A 122 3.98 -16.57 2.54
N ARG A 123 3.70 -16.45 1.24
CA ARG A 123 3.99 -17.51 0.26
C ARG A 123 5.49 -17.81 0.14
N PHE A 124 6.34 -16.77 0.17
CA PHE A 124 7.78 -16.96 0.05
C PHE A 124 8.42 -17.69 1.24
N GLU A 125 7.79 -17.68 2.42
CA GLU A 125 8.23 -18.47 3.59
C GLU A 125 8.30 -19.97 3.25
N ASN A 126 7.26 -20.47 2.60
CA ASN A 126 7.14 -21.87 2.22
C ASN A 126 8.26 -22.33 1.28
N ILE A 127 8.86 -21.40 0.53
CA ILE A 127 9.88 -21.67 -0.48
C ILE A 127 11.30 -21.54 0.10
N ILE A 128 11.56 -20.56 0.98
CA ILE A 128 12.93 -20.21 1.40
C ILE A 128 13.48 -21.13 2.49
N ASN A 129 12.77 -21.29 3.61
CA ASN A 129 13.33 -21.93 4.82
C ASN A 129 12.36 -22.91 5.51
N GLY A 130 11.16 -23.13 4.95
CA GLY A 130 10.06 -23.72 5.71
C GLY A 130 9.55 -22.79 6.82
N LYS A 131 8.69 -23.31 7.70
CA LYS A 131 7.97 -22.54 8.74
C LYS A 131 8.92 -21.94 9.79
N SER A 132 9.39 -20.72 9.58
CA SER A 132 10.25 -19.98 10.51
C SER A 132 9.42 -19.04 11.36
N LYS A 133 9.38 -19.27 12.68
CA LYS A 133 8.64 -18.42 13.64
C LYS A 133 8.97 -16.93 13.49
N LEU A 134 10.23 -16.60 13.18
CA LEU A 134 10.67 -15.21 12.99
C LEU A 134 10.11 -14.59 11.70
N HIS A 135 10.05 -15.35 10.60
CA HIS A 135 9.46 -14.84 9.36
C HIS A 135 7.97 -14.60 9.52
N TYR A 136 7.25 -15.56 10.09
CA TYR A 136 5.84 -15.40 10.45
C TYR A 136 5.57 -14.18 11.32
N LEU A 137 6.40 -13.96 12.35
CA LEU A 137 6.30 -12.78 13.21
C LEU A 137 6.52 -11.48 12.42
N LEU A 138 7.54 -11.43 11.54
CA LEU A 138 7.80 -10.25 10.71
C LEU A 138 6.64 -9.94 9.77
N VAL A 139 6.02 -10.94 9.14
CA VAL A 139 4.84 -10.76 8.28
C VAL A 139 3.64 -10.24 9.07
N LYS A 140 3.42 -10.76 10.29
CA LYS A 140 2.39 -10.24 11.19
C LYS A 140 2.65 -8.79 11.60
N THR A 141 3.88 -8.48 12.02
CA THR A 141 4.25 -7.12 12.42
C THR A 141 4.11 -6.16 11.24
N TYR A 142 4.52 -6.56 10.03
CA TYR A 142 4.31 -5.79 8.79
C TYR A 142 2.82 -5.49 8.58
N THR A 143 1.96 -6.51 8.65
CA THR A 143 0.52 -6.35 8.42
C THR A 143 -0.13 -5.45 9.47
N ILE A 144 0.16 -5.68 10.76
CA ILE A 144 -0.40 -4.90 11.86
C ILE A 144 0.10 -3.45 11.80
N SER A 145 1.40 -3.24 11.61
CA SER A 145 1.96 -1.87 11.52
C SER A 145 1.42 -1.10 10.32
N GLY A 146 1.25 -1.74 9.16
CA GLY A 146 0.65 -1.10 7.99
C GLY A 146 -0.83 -0.74 8.20
N LEU A 147 -1.61 -1.60 8.88
CA LEU A 147 -2.99 -1.28 9.23
C LEU A 147 -3.08 -0.15 10.26
N LEU A 148 -2.19 -0.13 11.25
CA LEU A 148 -2.10 0.95 12.23
C LEU A 148 -1.71 2.27 11.57
N GLU A 149 -0.71 2.27 10.67
CA GLU A 149 -0.32 3.45 9.88
C GLU A 149 -1.53 4.01 9.13
N LEU A 150 -2.31 3.13 8.49
CA LEU A 150 -3.50 3.49 7.72
C LEU A 150 -4.64 4.06 8.61
N VAL A 151 -4.84 3.49 9.79
CA VAL A 151 -5.82 3.97 10.77
C VAL A 151 -5.41 5.33 11.32
N PHE A 152 -4.13 5.50 11.69
CA PHE A 152 -3.64 6.75 12.27
C PHE A 152 -3.57 7.89 11.27
N ILE A 153 -3.21 7.65 9.99
CA ILE A 153 -3.30 8.71 8.97
C ILE A 153 -4.75 9.13 8.70
N THR A 154 -5.69 8.19 8.81
CA THR A 154 -7.13 8.49 8.69
C THR A 154 -7.59 9.35 9.86
N PHE A 155 -7.27 8.97 11.10
CA PHE A 155 -7.61 9.77 12.28
C PHE A 155 -6.93 11.13 12.28
N LEU A 156 -5.65 11.21 11.90
CA LEU A 156 -4.91 12.46 11.78
C LEU A 156 -5.55 13.41 10.75
N SER A 157 -6.17 12.85 9.70
CA SER A 157 -6.84 13.65 8.67
C SER A 157 -8.24 14.09 9.07
N VAL A 158 -8.96 13.28 9.85
CA VAL A 158 -10.35 13.55 10.27
C VAL A 158 -10.39 14.43 11.51
N ILE A 159 -9.58 14.11 12.51
CA ILE A 159 -9.52 14.79 13.81
C ILE A 159 -8.43 15.84 13.74
N GLY A 160 -8.84 17.08 13.53
CA GLY A 160 -7.94 18.19 13.48
C GLY A 160 -7.59 18.81 14.81
N GLU A 161 -6.70 19.80 14.77
CA GLU A 161 -6.32 20.59 15.94
C GLU A 161 -7.50 21.39 16.53
N ARG A 162 -8.49 21.73 15.69
CA ARG A 162 -9.70 22.49 16.06
C ARG A 162 -10.62 21.68 16.96
N GLU A 163 -10.74 20.40 16.69
CA GLU A 163 -11.58 19.47 17.45
C GLU A 163 -10.86 19.06 18.74
N ASN A 164 -9.63 18.57 18.61
CA ASN A 164 -8.82 18.16 19.75
C ASN A 164 -7.32 18.15 19.40
N ALA A 165 -6.62 19.25 19.73
CA ALA A 165 -5.18 19.38 19.51
C ALA A 165 -4.34 18.27 20.16
N GLN A 166 -4.70 17.81 21.36
CA GLN A 166 -3.95 16.76 22.04
C GLN A 166 -4.08 15.43 21.30
N LEU A 167 -5.28 15.08 20.87
CA LEU A 167 -5.53 13.83 20.14
C LEU A 167 -4.85 13.85 18.77
N HIS A 168 -4.89 14.99 18.06
CA HIS A 168 -4.17 15.17 16.79
C HIS A 168 -2.67 14.89 16.95
N VAL A 169 -2.03 15.46 17.98
CA VAL A 169 -0.60 15.23 18.26
C VAL A 169 -0.32 13.76 18.62
N ILE A 170 -1.20 13.10 19.36
CA ILE A 170 -1.06 11.66 19.66
C ILE A 170 -1.14 10.83 18.38
N CYS A 171 -2.14 11.08 17.52
CA CYS A 171 -2.28 10.40 16.23
C CYS A 171 -1.06 10.63 15.33
N PHE A 172 -0.47 11.82 15.34
CA PHE A 172 0.75 12.15 14.61
C PHE A 172 1.93 11.26 15.05
N TYR A 173 2.17 11.12 16.36
CA TYR A 173 3.23 10.24 16.86
C TYR A 173 2.97 8.76 16.59
N LEU A 174 1.71 8.32 16.72
CA LEU A 174 1.34 6.93 16.46
C LEU A 174 1.46 6.58 14.97
N PHE A 175 1.10 7.50 14.07
CA PHE A 175 1.34 7.39 12.64
C PHE A 175 2.85 7.25 12.34
N GLY A 176 3.68 8.16 12.85
CA GLY A 176 5.13 8.09 12.58
C GLY A 176 5.80 6.82 13.12
N THR A 177 5.44 6.39 14.34
CA THR A 177 5.99 5.15 14.93
C THR A 177 5.54 3.89 14.22
N SER A 178 4.25 3.79 13.85
CA SER A 178 3.75 2.67 13.04
C SER A 178 4.37 2.64 11.65
N GLY A 179 4.55 3.80 11.01
CA GLY A 179 5.23 3.94 9.72
C GLY A 179 6.69 3.46 9.76
N ILE A 180 7.46 3.79 10.80
CA ILE A 180 8.85 3.30 10.96
C ILE A 180 8.87 1.77 11.08
N ILE A 181 8.01 1.20 11.93
CA ILE A 181 7.93 -0.26 12.11
C ILE A 181 7.55 -0.94 10.78
N PHE A 182 6.59 -0.36 10.05
CA PHE A 182 6.19 -0.83 8.73
C PHE A 182 7.36 -0.78 7.74
N MET A 183 8.07 0.34 7.64
CA MET A 183 9.21 0.49 6.72
C MET A 183 10.35 -0.49 7.03
N ILE A 184 10.68 -0.68 8.31
CA ILE A 184 11.71 -1.63 8.76
C ILE A 184 11.31 -3.06 8.39
N THR A 185 10.10 -3.48 8.78
CA THR A 185 9.62 -4.85 8.51
C THR A 185 9.49 -5.13 7.02
N ASN A 186 8.98 -4.18 6.24
CA ASN A 186 8.88 -4.29 4.78
C ASN A 186 10.28 -4.43 4.14
N THR A 187 11.26 -3.65 4.58
CA THR A 187 12.63 -3.71 4.05
C THR A 187 13.31 -5.05 4.37
N ILE A 188 13.16 -5.56 5.60
CA ILE A 188 13.71 -6.85 6.02
C ILE A 188 13.06 -8.01 5.23
N LEU A 189 11.74 -8.01 5.12
CA LEU A 189 11.00 -9.02 4.36
C LEU A 189 11.38 -8.98 2.88
N HIS A 190 11.48 -7.78 2.30
CA HIS A 190 11.89 -7.63 0.91
C HIS A 190 13.28 -8.19 0.64
N ARG A 191 14.26 -7.91 1.52
CA ARG A 191 15.62 -8.48 1.45
C ARG A 191 15.60 -10.00 1.42
N ARG A 192 14.79 -10.63 2.28
CA ARG A 192 14.68 -12.09 2.34
C ARG A 192 14.08 -12.67 1.06
N THR A 193 13.18 -11.94 0.41
CA THR A 193 12.54 -12.37 -0.85
C THR A 193 13.26 -11.91 -2.13
N LEU A 194 14.40 -11.23 -2.00
CA LEU A 194 15.09 -10.56 -3.10
C LEU A 194 15.52 -11.52 -4.22
N TYR A 195 15.89 -12.75 -3.86
CA TYR A 195 16.31 -13.79 -4.81
C TYR A 195 15.25 -14.05 -5.89
N TYR A 196 13.96 -14.04 -5.52
CA TYR A 196 12.83 -14.27 -6.43
C TYR A 196 12.34 -13.00 -7.14
N CYS A 197 12.95 -11.85 -6.87
CA CYS A 197 12.51 -10.57 -7.37
C CYS A 197 13.45 -9.94 -8.42
N LYS A 198 14.47 -10.65 -8.91
CA LYS A 198 15.42 -10.11 -9.90
C LYS A 198 14.75 -9.85 -11.26
N PRO A 199 15.11 -8.76 -11.97
CA PRO A 199 16.09 -7.73 -11.60
C PRO A 199 15.50 -6.57 -10.77
N HIS A 200 14.23 -6.21 -10.98
CA HIS A 200 13.59 -5.00 -10.42
C HIS A 200 13.56 -4.97 -8.88
N GLY A 201 13.58 -6.12 -8.22
CA GLY A 201 13.60 -6.25 -6.76
C GLY A 201 14.84 -5.62 -6.12
N ILE A 202 15.97 -5.58 -6.82
CA ILE A 202 17.22 -4.98 -6.31
C ILE A 202 17.09 -3.47 -6.23
N SER A 203 16.60 -2.83 -7.29
CA SER A 203 16.36 -1.38 -7.29
C SER A 203 15.35 -0.98 -6.22
N SER A 204 14.23 -1.71 -6.11
CA SER A 204 13.25 -1.50 -5.05
C SER A 204 13.87 -1.62 -3.65
N TYR A 205 14.73 -2.61 -3.42
CA TYR A 205 15.42 -2.79 -2.14
C TYR A 205 16.33 -1.61 -1.78
N TYR A 206 17.16 -1.14 -2.73
CA TYR A 206 18.02 0.02 -2.49
C TYR A 206 17.21 1.28 -2.19
N SER A 207 16.12 1.53 -2.94
CA SER A 207 15.24 2.66 -2.66
C SER A 207 14.58 2.57 -1.29
N LYS A 208 14.10 1.39 -0.88
CA LYS A 208 13.54 1.16 0.46
C LYS A 208 14.56 1.48 1.56
N ILE A 209 15.83 1.06 1.40
CA ILE A 209 16.90 1.41 2.36
C ILE A 209 17.09 2.93 2.42
N ILE A 210 17.24 3.60 1.27
CA ILE A 210 17.49 5.04 1.21
C ILE A 210 16.37 5.80 1.92
N PHE A 211 15.12 5.50 1.58
CA PHE A 211 13.96 6.17 2.19
C PHE A 211 13.82 5.85 3.67
N LEU A 212 14.04 4.60 4.10
CA LEU A 212 14.05 4.22 5.51
C LEU A 212 15.15 4.98 6.29
N THR A 213 16.36 5.07 5.75
CA THR A 213 17.46 5.81 6.38
C THR A 213 17.11 7.29 6.52
N ILE A 214 16.56 7.92 5.47
CA ILE A 214 16.13 9.31 5.52
C ILE A 214 14.99 9.51 6.54
N TYR A 215 14.01 8.61 6.58
CA TYR A 215 12.91 8.70 7.53
C TYR A 215 13.40 8.59 8.98
N CYS A 216 14.28 7.61 9.25
CA CYS A 216 14.87 7.40 10.57
C CYS A 216 15.79 8.54 11.02
N THR A 217 16.36 9.34 10.11
CA THR A 217 17.14 10.53 10.48
C THR A 217 16.26 11.76 10.73
N ILE A 218 15.18 11.93 9.96
CA ILE A 218 14.27 13.08 10.11
C ILE A 218 13.40 12.97 11.36
N ALA A 219 12.85 11.78 11.65
CA ALA A 219 11.96 11.56 12.80
C ALA A 219 12.51 12.06 14.16
N PRO A 220 13.75 11.72 14.58
CA PRO A 220 14.29 12.24 15.83
C PRO A 220 14.54 13.75 15.80
N ILE A 221 14.91 14.32 14.65
CA ILE A 221 15.07 15.78 14.48
C ILE A 221 13.73 16.47 14.69
N MET A 222 12.66 15.93 14.09
CA MET A 222 11.31 16.44 14.22
C MET A 222 10.83 16.42 15.68
N ILE A 223 11.00 15.28 16.38
CA ILE A 223 10.63 15.14 17.80
C ILE A 223 11.42 16.14 18.67
N MET A 224 12.73 16.27 18.43
CA MET A 224 13.59 17.17 19.19
C MET A 224 13.20 18.64 18.97
N SER A 225 12.94 19.03 17.72
CA SER A 225 12.48 20.38 17.35
C SER A 225 11.15 20.70 18.01
N PHE A 226 10.19 19.76 17.99
CA PHE A 226 8.91 19.93 18.68
C PHE A 226 9.09 20.06 20.20
N TYR A 227 9.94 19.23 20.81
CA TYR A 227 10.26 19.31 22.24
C TYR A 227 10.87 20.67 22.62
N PHE A 228 11.88 21.14 21.87
CA PHE A 228 12.50 22.44 22.12
C PHE A 228 11.55 23.60 21.91
N TYR A 229 10.63 23.49 20.96
CA TYR A 229 9.59 24.48 20.78
C TYR A 229 8.70 24.58 22.03
N PHE A 230 8.13 23.47 22.51
CA PHE A 230 7.20 23.50 23.66
C PHE A 230 7.87 23.76 25.02
N LYS A 231 9.11 23.32 25.22
CA LYS A 231 9.79 23.44 26.53
C LYS A 231 10.69 24.64 26.67
N LYS A 232 11.38 25.03 25.59
CA LYS A 232 12.39 26.09 25.63
C LYS A 232 11.98 27.32 24.83
N CYS A 233 10.85 27.28 24.12
CA CYS A 233 10.45 28.32 23.16
C CYS A 233 11.61 28.74 22.25
N THR A 234 12.43 27.77 21.83
CA THR A 234 13.61 28.03 21.01
C THR A 234 13.20 28.65 19.68
N LYS A 235 13.84 29.77 19.32
CA LYS A 235 13.59 30.46 18.05
C LYS A 235 13.83 29.51 16.87
N TYR A 236 12.93 29.52 15.90
CA TYR A 236 12.96 28.69 14.68
C TYR A 236 12.74 27.17 14.87
N ALA A 237 12.49 26.70 16.10
CA ALA A 237 12.29 25.27 16.32
C ALA A 237 10.99 24.74 15.65
N TYR A 238 9.96 25.59 15.54
CA TYR A 238 8.73 25.22 14.85
C TYR A 238 8.93 25.12 13.33
N GLU A 239 9.72 26.03 12.75
CA GLU A 239 10.03 26.05 11.33
C GLU A 239 10.82 24.80 10.93
N ILE A 240 11.79 24.37 11.76
CA ILE A 240 12.50 23.11 11.55
C ILE A 240 11.53 21.92 11.63
N PHE A 241 10.61 21.91 12.60
CA PHE A 241 9.57 20.90 12.70
C PHE A 241 8.70 20.84 11.42
N ALA A 242 8.23 21.98 10.92
CA ALA A 242 7.41 22.07 9.71
C ALA A 242 8.17 21.58 8.46
N ILE A 243 9.44 21.94 8.32
CA ILE A 243 10.29 21.45 7.22
C ILE A 243 10.47 19.93 7.30
N CYS A 244 10.74 19.39 8.50
CA CYS A 244 10.84 17.94 8.71
C CYS A 244 9.54 17.23 8.34
N GLU A 245 8.39 17.76 8.75
CA GLU A 245 7.07 17.20 8.41
C GLU A 245 6.88 17.10 6.88
N TYR A 246 7.24 18.14 6.13
CA TYR A 246 7.15 18.10 4.66
C TYR A 246 8.04 17.03 4.04
N PHE A 247 9.28 16.90 4.53
CA PHE A 247 10.17 15.84 4.04
C PHE A 247 9.68 14.44 4.43
N GLU A 248 9.15 14.23 5.64
CA GLU A 248 8.59 12.94 6.04
C GLU A 248 7.42 12.52 5.14
N VAL A 249 6.52 13.45 4.82
CA VAL A 249 5.38 13.17 3.93
C VAL A 249 5.87 12.76 2.54
N ILE A 250 6.83 13.49 1.97
CA ILE A 250 7.41 13.16 0.66
C ILE A 250 8.09 11.79 0.71
N VAL A 251 8.94 11.55 1.70
CA VAL A 251 9.68 10.29 1.85
C VAL A 251 8.73 9.13 2.09
N ASN A 252 7.64 9.33 2.84
CA ASN A 252 6.62 8.31 3.05
C ASN A 252 5.95 7.93 1.72
N ILE A 253 5.49 8.92 0.95
CA ILE A 253 4.90 8.69 -0.38
C ILE A 253 5.88 7.94 -1.30
N LEU A 254 7.15 8.35 -1.32
CA LEU A 254 8.19 7.72 -2.13
C LEU A 254 8.50 6.28 -1.68
N PHE A 255 8.55 6.01 -0.37
CA PHE A 255 8.74 4.66 0.15
C PHE A 255 7.63 3.73 -0.30
N HIS A 256 6.38 4.17 -0.14
CA HIS A 256 5.22 3.40 -0.58
C HIS A 256 5.18 3.25 -2.11
N SER A 257 5.75 4.20 -2.84
CA SER A 257 5.90 4.08 -4.30
C SER A 257 6.78 2.90 -4.73
N THR A 258 7.66 2.40 -3.86
CA THR A 258 8.46 1.21 -4.16
C THR A 258 7.61 -0.06 -4.36
N ALA A 259 6.38 -0.09 -3.84
CA ALA A 259 5.46 -1.22 -4.03
C ALA A 259 5.13 -1.48 -5.50
N TYR A 260 5.19 -0.47 -6.37
CA TYR A 260 4.99 -0.68 -7.80
C TYR A 260 6.06 -1.56 -8.42
N TRP A 261 7.33 -1.32 -8.10
CA TRP A 261 8.42 -2.17 -8.58
C TRP A 261 8.33 -3.59 -8.03
N ASP A 262 7.68 -3.77 -6.86
CA ASP A 262 7.46 -5.09 -6.27
C ASP A 262 6.38 -5.88 -7.02
N ILE A 263 5.30 -5.21 -7.46
CA ILE A 263 4.06 -5.83 -7.96
C ILE A 263 3.95 -5.84 -9.50
N LYS A 264 4.57 -4.87 -10.21
CA LYS A 264 4.35 -4.56 -11.65
C LYS A 264 4.24 -5.78 -12.57
N GLU A 265 5.10 -6.78 -12.38
CA GLU A 265 5.20 -7.95 -13.26
C GLU A 265 4.61 -9.24 -12.67
N LYS A 266 4.11 -9.20 -11.43
CA LYS A 266 3.91 -10.42 -10.62
C LYS A 266 2.46 -10.75 -10.29
N ILE A 267 1.58 -9.75 -10.23
CA ILE A 267 0.23 -9.93 -9.69
C ILE A 267 -0.78 -9.28 -10.63
N VAL A 268 -1.75 -10.07 -11.08
CA VAL A 268 -2.96 -9.55 -11.73
C VAL A 268 -4.09 -9.79 -10.75
N LEU A 269 -4.69 -8.71 -10.25
CA LEU A 269 -5.90 -8.80 -9.44
C LEU A 269 -7.07 -9.07 -10.39
N CYS A 270 -7.55 -10.31 -10.38
CA CYS A 270 -8.72 -10.74 -11.13
C CYS A 270 -9.79 -11.25 -10.16
N THR A 271 -11.01 -10.71 -10.26
CA THR A 271 -12.20 -11.37 -9.70
C THR A 271 -12.76 -12.33 -10.75
N ARG A 272 -13.13 -13.54 -10.33
CA ARG A 272 -13.67 -14.57 -11.23
C ARG A 272 -15.06 -15.00 -10.77
N TYR A 273 -16.02 -15.04 -11.69
CA TYR A 273 -17.27 -15.79 -11.46
C TYR A 273 -17.05 -17.24 -11.88
N VAL A 274 -17.43 -18.18 -11.02
CA VAL A 274 -17.25 -19.62 -11.23
C VAL A 274 -18.60 -20.26 -11.50
N GLU A 275 -18.79 -20.80 -12.70
CA GLU A 275 -19.96 -21.60 -13.07
C GLU A 275 -19.54 -23.06 -13.30
N LYS A 276 -20.44 -24.01 -13.07
CA LYS A 276 -20.24 -25.40 -13.54
C LYS A 276 -20.31 -25.42 -15.07
N TYR A 277 -19.29 -25.95 -15.73
CA TYR A 277 -19.26 -26.06 -17.19
C TYR A 277 -20.03 -27.33 -17.61
N ILE A 278 -21.23 -27.15 -18.16
CA ILE A 278 -22.01 -28.24 -18.74
C ILE A 278 -21.52 -28.41 -20.18
N ASN A 279 -20.78 -29.49 -20.45
CA ASN A 279 -20.33 -29.82 -21.81
C ASN A 279 -21.54 -29.99 -22.74
N GLU A 280 -21.72 -29.09 -23.72
CA GLU A 280 -22.46 -29.45 -24.93
C GLU A 280 -21.66 -30.54 -25.67
N PRO A 281 -22.28 -31.67 -26.06
CA PRO A 281 -21.56 -32.90 -26.45
C PRO A 281 -20.79 -32.84 -27.79
N GLN A 282 -20.42 -31.68 -28.34
CA GLN A 282 -19.82 -31.59 -29.69
C GLN A 282 -18.56 -30.74 -29.86
N LYS A 283 -17.83 -30.36 -28.81
CA LYS A 283 -16.50 -29.71 -28.97
C LYS A 283 -15.44 -30.29 -28.03
N ILE A 284 -15.02 -31.53 -28.29
CA ILE A 284 -13.77 -32.07 -27.74
C ILE A 284 -12.62 -31.43 -28.53
N PHE A 285 -12.17 -30.24 -28.14
CA PHE A 285 -10.91 -29.71 -28.66
C PHE A 285 -9.75 -30.36 -27.90
N PRO A 286 -8.82 -31.05 -28.58
CA PRO A 286 -7.66 -31.66 -27.92
C PRO A 286 -6.86 -30.63 -27.10
N PHE A 287 -6.25 -31.07 -26.01
CA PHE A 287 -5.33 -30.27 -25.20
C PHE A 287 -4.07 -29.98 -26.02
N ASP A 288 -4.04 -28.81 -26.66
CA ASP A 288 -2.84 -28.28 -27.28
C ASP A 288 -2.05 -27.48 -26.21
N GLU A 289 -0.81 -27.91 -25.93
CA GLU A 289 0.07 -27.29 -24.93
C GLU A 289 0.28 -25.78 -25.21
N LYS A 290 0.16 -25.35 -26.48
CA LYS A 290 0.30 -23.95 -26.88
C LYS A 290 -0.71 -23.00 -26.22
N ASN A 291 -1.88 -23.51 -25.83
CA ASN A 291 -2.95 -22.73 -25.19
C ASN A 291 -3.10 -23.03 -23.68
N CYS A 292 -2.23 -23.85 -23.09
CA CYS A 292 -2.21 -24.03 -21.64
C CYS A 292 -1.44 -22.86 -20.99
N HIS A 293 -2.16 -21.99 -20.29
CA HIS A 293 -1.52 -21.24 -19.22
C HIS A 293 -1.29 -22.21 -18.06
N LYS A 294 -0.02 -22.57 -17.81
CA LYS A 294 0.34 -23.15 -16.52
C LYS A 294 -0.14 -22.17 -15.47
N VAL A 295 -1.01 -22.60 -14.57
CA VAL A 295 -1.25 -21.88 -13.33
C VAL A 295 0.04 -22.01 -12.52
N ASN A 296 1.07 -21.24 -12.87
CA ASN A 296 1.93 -20.70 -11.84
C ASN A 296 0.96 -19.95 -10.92
N GLU A 297 0.95 -20.30 -9.64
CA GLU A 297 -0.07 -20.01 -8.63
C GLU A 297 -0.30 -18.50 -8.35
N SER A 298 0.11 -17.59 -9.23
CA SER A 298 0.15 -16.14 -9.10
C SER A 298 -1.19 -15.41 -9.24
N ILE A 299 -2.34 -16.11 -9.27
CA ILE A 299 -3.64 -15.43 -9.43
C ILE A 299 -4.56 -15.77 -8.27
N CYS A 300 -4.88 -14.74 -7.49
CA CYS A 300 -5.70 -14.71 -6.30
C CYS A 300 -6.89 -15.67 -6.32
N ARG A 301 -6.94 -16.58 -5.33
CA ARG A 301 -8.22 -17.08 -4.82
C ARG A 301 -8.77 -16.01 -3.89
N ILE A 302 -9.70 -15.19 -4.37
CA ILE A 302 -10.70 -14.59 -3.48
C ILE A 302 -12.02 -15.26 -3.88
N ASN A 303 -12.36 -16.35 -3.20
CA ASN A 303 -13.70 -16.91 -3.29
C ASN A 303 -14.62 -15.98 -2.50
N ILE A 304 -15.49 -15.27 -3.21
CA ILE A 304 -16.73 -14.79 -2.61
C ILE A 304 -17.73 -15.90 -2.91
N SER A 305 -18.05 -16.70 -1.88
CA SER A 305 -19.17 -17.65 -1.94
C SER A 305 -20.49 -16.91 -1.98
#